data_AF-A0A7X5VNW5-F1
#
_entry.id   AF-A0A7X5VNW5-F1
#
_cell.length_a   1.000
_cell.length_b   1.000
_cell.length_c   1.000
_cell.angle_alpha   90.00
_cell.angle_beta   90.00
_cell.angle_gamma   90.00
#
_symmetry.space_group_name_H-M   'P 1'
#
loop_
_entity.id
_entity.type
_entity.pdbx_description
1 polymer ?
#
loop_
_entity_poly.entity_id
_entity_poly.type
_entity_poly.pdbx_seq_one_letter_code
_entity_poly.pdbx_strand_id
1 'polypeptide(L)'
;GVGLAPETAAAVDLKVTEEPFFELLAGNPSYRGPVPDDPATHHFFRELEIDVPAEVLIVPAYLDDRLVAVLYGDAGEAGTVRGADEDYRRLKAQLEIGLHLLVLKRKLRQT
;
A
#
# COMPACT_ATOMS: atom_id res chain seq x y z
N GLY A 1 6.69 -7.39 -12.58
CA GLY A 1 6.90 -7.12 -11.16
C GLY A 1 6.86 -8.44 -10.44
N VAL A 2 7.86 -8.71 -9.61
CA VAL A 2 7.83 -9.83 -8.68
C VAL A 2 6.93 -9.36 -7.54
N GLY A 3 5.61 -9.57 -7.69
CA GLY A 3 4.65 -9.09 -6.71
C GLY A 3 4.76 -9.86 -5.39
N LEU A 4 4.40 -9.22 -4.28
CA LEU A 4 4.12 -9.88 -3.00
C LEU A 4 3.19 -11.08 -3.24
N ALA A 5 3.64 -12.29 -2.88
CA ALA A 5 2.80 -13.46 -2.92
C ALA A 5 1.61 -13.28 -1.93
N PRO A 6 0.37 -13.65 -2.28
CA PRO A 6 -0.80 -13.45 -1.42
C PRO A 6 -0.63 -14.09 -0.03
N GLU A 7 -0.01 -15.26 0.03
CA GLU A 7 0.34 -15.96 1.26
C GLU A 7 1.31 -15.17 2.15
N THR A 8 2.34 -14.56 1.56
CA THR A 8 3.31 -13.71 2.26
C THR A 8 2.63 -12.44 2.77
N ALA A 9 1.82 -11.78 1.94
CA ALA A 9 1.06 -10.59 2.35
C ALA A 9 0.07 -10.87 3.49
N ALA A 10 -0.53 -12.07 3.54
CA ALA A 10 -1.46 -12.45 4.59
C ALA A 10 -0.76 -12.80 5.92
N ALA A 11 0.53 -13.16 5.89
CA ALA A 11 1.31 -13.54 7.06
C ALA A 11 1.94 -12.34 7.79
N VAL A 12 1.86 -11.14 7.20
CA VAL A 12 2.52 -9.93 7.72
C VAL A 12 1.50 -9.09 8.49
N ASP A 13 1.82 -8.79 9.76
CA ASP A 13 1.09 -7.82 10.57
C ASP A 13 1.86 -6.50 10.62
N LEU A 14 1.39 -5.50 9.86
CA LEU A 14 2.02 -4.18 9.80
C LEU A 14 1.33 -3.22 10.76
N LYS A 15 2.08 -2.72 11.73
CA LYS A 15 1.59 -1.66 12.61
C LYS A 15 1.80 -0.30 11.96
N VAL A 16 0.70 0.30 11.51
CA VAL A 16 0.70 1.59 10.79
C VAL A 16 1.53 2.70 11.45
N THR A 17 1.63 2.72 12.78
CA THR A 17 2.39 3.74 13.54
C THR A 17 3.84 3.38 13.84
N GLU A 18 4.26 2.15 13.59
CA GLU A 18 5.60 1.65 13.94
C GLU A 18 6.44 1.32 12.68
N GLU A 19 5.82 1.21 11.50
CA GLU A 19 6.54 0.88 10.26
C GLU A 19 7.08 2.14 9.55
N PRO A 20 8.41 2.22 9.30
CA PRO A 20 9.04 3.31 8.54
C PRO A 20 8.43 3.50 7.15
N PHE A 21 7.90 2.42 6.58
CA PHE A 21 7.21 2.41 5.31
C PHE A 21 6.04 3.40 5.24
N PHE A 22 5.32 3.65 6.36
CA PHE A 22 4.22 4.61 6.39
C PHE A 22 4.68 6.06 6.58
N GLU A 23 5.90 6.30 7.04
CA GLU A 23 6.45 7.66 7.12
C GLU A 23 6.58 8.31 5.74
N LEU A 24 6.72 7.50 4.68
CA LEU A 24 6.69 7.95 3.29
C LEU A 24 5.39 8.67 2.92
N LEU A 25 4.30 8.42 3.64
CA LEU A 25 3.01 9.07 3.45
C LEU A 25 2.83 10.33 4.32
N ALA A 26 3.79 10.69 5.17
CA ALA A 26 3.67 11.83 6.07
C ALA A 26 3.45 13.12 5.28
N GLY A 27 2.27 13.75 5.46
CA GLY A 27 1.88 14.97 4.77
C GLY A 27 1.52 14.83 3.29
N ASN A 28 1.50 13.61 2.74
CA ASN A 28 1.25 13.35 1.33
C ASN A 28 0.07 12.39 1.12
N PRO A 29 -0.81 12.63 0.13
CA PRO A 29 -1.95 11.75 -0.15
C PRO A 29 -1.56 10.41 -0.77
N SER A 30 -0.34 10.32 -1.29
CA SER A 30 0.29 9.14 -1.89
C SER A 30 1.79 9.38 -1.98
N TYR A 31 2.58 8.31 -2.03
CA TYR A 31 4.01 8.37 -2.27
C TYR A 31 4.36 7.67 -3.57
N ARG A 32 5.21 8.29 -4.39
CA ARG A 32 5.86 7.64 -5.54
C ARG A 32 7.29 8.14 -5.62
N GLY A 33 8.25 7.23 -5.54
CA GLY A 33 9.64 7.63 -5.51
C GLY A 33 10.60 6.53 -5.08
N PRO A 34 11.88 6.88 -4.94
CA PRO A 34 12.91 5.94 -4.56
C PRO A 34 12.70 5.44 -3.14
N VAL A 35 13.01 4.17 -2.89
CA VAL A 35 13.05 3.65 -1.53
C VAL A 35 14.15 4.39 -0.74
N PRO A 36 13.85 4.94 0.45
CA PRO A 36 14.87 5.53 1.32
C PRO A 36 16.00 4.54 1.64
N ASP A 37 17.24 4.99 1.50
CA ASP A 37 18.43 4.23 1.89
C ASP A 37 18.67 4.35 3.39
N ASP A 38 17.78 3.75 4.19
CA ASP A 38 17.89 3.69 5.63
C ASP A 38 17.69 2.26 6.17
N PRO A 39 18.32 1.92 7.32
CA PRO A 39 18.28 0.56 7.85
C PRO A 39 16.87 0.06 8.19
N ALA A 40 15.95 0.95 8.56
CA ALA A 40 14.62 0.57 9.01
C ALA A 40 13.73 0.21 7.81
N THR A 41 13.80 1.00 6.74
CA THR A 41 13.15 0.69 5.47
C THR A 41 13.71 -0.61 4.86
N HIS A 42 15.01 -0.84 4.90
CA HIS A 42 15.60 -2.09 4.41
C HIS A 42 15.21 -3.31 5.28
N HIS A 43 15.01 -3.13 6.58
CA HIS A 43 14.51 -4.18 7.46
C HIS A 43 13.10 -4.62 7.05
N PHE A 44 12.22 -3.66 6.80
CA PHE A 44 10.85 -3.92 6.34
C PHE A 44 10.82 -4.80 5.08
N PHE A 45 11.57 -4.46 4.03
CA PHE A 45 11.60 -5.29 2.82
C PHE A 45 12.19 -6.69 3.04
N ARG A 46 13.16 -6.81 3.97
CA ARG A 46 13.72 -8.10 4.36
C ARG A 46 12.71 -8.98 5.08
N GLU A 47 11.89 -8.41 5.97
CA GLU A 47 10.81 -9.16 6.65
C GLU A 47 9.73 -9.63 5.69
N LEU A 48 9.51 -8.88 4.61
CA LEU A 48 8.63 -9.29 3.51
C LEU A 48 9.26 -10.32 2.56
N GLU A 49 10.53 -10.69 2.78
CA GLU A 49 11.32 -11.57 1.90
C GLU A 49 11.36 -11.08 0.44
N ILE A 50 11.46 -9.76 0.24
CA ILE A 50 11.51 -9.13 -1.09
C ILE A 50 12.80 -8.32 -1.24
N ASP A 51 13.37 -8.37 -2.45
CA ASP A 51 14.49 -7.51 -2.83
C ASP A 51 14.06 -6.04 -2.84
N VAL A 52 14.91 -5.16 -2.28
CA VAL A 52 14.58 -3.73 -2.16
C VAL A 52 14.38 -3.13 -3.56
N PRO A 53 13.18 -2.64 -3.90
CA PRO A 53 12.93 -2.07 -5.22
C PRO A 53 13.57 -0.69 -5.37
N ALA A 54 13.88 -0.29 -6.61
CA ALA A 54 14.40 1.05 -6.89
C ALA A 54 13.35 2.15 -6.69
N GLU A 55 12.08 1.86 -7.01
CA GLU A 55 10.96 2.79 -6.92
C GLU A 55 9.74 2.07 -6.36
N VAL A 56 9.03 2.73 -5.45
CA VAL A 56 7.75 2.27 -4.90
C VAL A 56 6.65 3.31 -5.13
N LEU A 57 5.43 2.81 -5.26
CA LEU A 57 4.19 3.55 -5.24
C LEU A 57 3.36 3.07 -4.05
N ILE A 58 2.91 4.02 -3.25
CA ILE A 58 2.09 3.80 -2.07
C ILE A 58 0.86 4.71 -2.16
N VAL A 59 -0.32 4.11 -2.25
CA VAL A 59 -1.58 4.86 -2.29
C VAL A 59 -2.49 4.36 -1.16
N PRO A 60 -2.63 5.12 -0.05
CA PRO A 60 -3.47 4.73 1.07
C PRO A 60 -4.95 4.86 0.70
N ALA A 61 -5.77 3.92 1.16
CA ALA A 61 -7.23 3.91 0.99
C ALA A 61 -7.90 3.99 2.37
N TYR A 62 -8.80 4.95 2.52
CA TYR A 62 -9.47 5.27 3.77
C TYR A 62 -10.96 4.96 3.70
N LEU A 63 -11.52 4.60 4.85
CA LEU A 63 -12.95 4.47 5.08
C LEU A 63 -13.28 5.18 6.39
N ASP A 64 -14.13 6.21 6.35
CA ASP A 64 -14.47 7.03 7.53
C ASP A 64 -13.22 7.51 8.29
N ASP A 65 -12.26 8.12 7.57
CA ASP A 65 -10.95 8.58 8.08
C ASP A 65 -10.03 7.51 8.68
N ARG A 66 -10.39 6.23 8.57
CA ARG A 66 -9.56 5.10 8.99
C ARG A 66 -8.84 4.49 7.79
N LEU A 67 -7.52 4.32 7.89
CA LEU A 67 -6.76 3.55 6.90
C LEU A 67 -7.23 2.09 6.93
N VAL A 68 -7.71 1.59 5.79
CA VAL A 68 -8.27 0.23 5.66
C VAL A 68 -7.53 -0.62 4.65
N ALA A 69 -6.81 0.00 3.71
CA ALA A 69 -5.99 -0.69 2.74
C ALA A 69 -4.87 0.23 2.22
N VAL A 70 -3.84 -0.38 1.67
CA VAL A 70 -2.73 0.31 0.99
C VAL A 70 -2.57 -0.35 -0.37
N LEU A 71 -2.65 0.43 -1.44
CA LEU A 71 -2.22 -0.03 -2.76
C LEU A 71 -0.71 0.13 -2.82
N TYR A 72 -0.01 -1.00 -2.94
CA TYR A 72 1.43 -1.06 -3.12
C TYR A 72 1.76 -1.42 -4.57
N GLY A 73 2.74 -0.76 -5.14
CA GLY A 73 3.31 -1.12 -6.43
C GLY A 73 4.81 -0.89 -6.45
N ASP A 74 5.54 -1.83 -7.03
CA ASP A 74 6.97 -1.72 -7.27
C ASP A 74 7.33 -2.21 -8.68
N ALA A 75 8.55 -1.91 -9.10
CA ALA A 75 9.11 -2.37 -10.36
C ALA A 75 10.41 -3.17 -10.19
N GLY A 76 10.69 -3.70 -8.99
CA GLY A 76 11.93 -4.39 -8.63
C GLY A 76 13.15 -3.48 -8.53
N GLU A 77 14.33 -4.09 -8.36
CA GLU A 77 15.60 -3.42 -8.01
C GLU A 77 16.10 -2.35 -8.98
N ALA A 78 15.67 -2.39 -10.25
CA ALA A 78 16.14 -1.46 -11.29
C ALA A 78 14.99 -0.87 -12.14
N GLY A 79 13.75 -1.13 -11.75
CA GLY A 79 12.58 -0.68 -12.49
C GLY A 79 12.00 0.62 -11.95
N THR A 80 11.21 1.27 -12.79
CA THR A 80 10.34 2.38 -12.41
C THR A 80 8.88 1.94 -12.48
N VAL A 81 8.06 2.41 -11.53
CA VAL A 81 6.62 2.16 -11.58
C VAL A 81 6.09 2.82 -12.84
N ARG A 82 5.22 2.14 -13.59
CA ARG A 82 4.66 2.67 -14.86
C ARG A 82 3.28 3.29 -14.63
N GLY A 83 2.69 3.91 -15.65
CA GLY A 83 1.35 4.51 -15.54
C GLY A 83 1.33 5.90 -14.90
N ALA A 84 0.22 6.60 -15.09
CA ALA A 84 0.02 7.94 -14.56
C ALA A 84 -0.48 7.85 -13.11
N ASP A 85 -0.08 8.80 -12.26
CA ASP A 85 -0.53 8.87 -10.85
C ASP A 85 -2.06 8.91 -10.75
N GLU A 86 -2.71 9.53 -11.74
CA GLU A 86 -4.16 9.63 -11.85
C GLU A 86 -4.83 8.25 -12.00
N ASP A 87 -4.19 7.29 -12.68
CA ASP A 87 -4.74 5.94 -12.84
C ASP A 87 -4.82 5.24 -11.47
N TYR A 88 -3.80 5.41 -10.63
CA TYR A 88 -3.74 4.85 -9.29
C TYR A 88 -4.71 5.52 -8.32
N ARG A 89 -4.93 6.84 -8.46
CA ARG A 89 -5.97 7.55 -7.71
C ARG A 89 -7.37 7.05 -8.06
N ARG A 90 -7.63 6.78 -9.35
CA ARG A 90 -8.91 6.20 -9.78
C ARG A 90 -9.10 4.79 -9.23
N LEU A 91 -8.05 3.97 -9.26
CA LEU A 91 -8.08 2.64 -8.67
C LEU A 91 -8.37 2.68 -7.16
N LYS A 92 -7.70 3.58 -6.41
CA LYS A 92 -8.01 3.86 -5.00
C LYS A 92 -9.49 4.20 -4.81
N ALA A 93 -10.02 5.13 -5.59
CA ALA A 93 -11.41 5.55 -5.45
C ALA A 93 -12.39 4.39 -5.70
N GLN A 94 -12.12 3.53 -6.69
CA GLN A 94 -12.93 2.34 -6.94
C GLN A 94 -12.88 1.36 -5.75
N LEU A 95 -11.70 1.14 -5.16
CA LEU A 95 -11.55 0.31 -3.97
C LEU A 95 -12.35 0.88 -2.79
N GLU A 96 -12.21 2.17 -2.49
CA GLU A 96 -12.92 2.83 -1.39
C GLU A 96 -14.44 2.70 -1.54
N ILE A 97 -14.98 2.94 -2.75
CA ILE A 97 -16.40 2.74 -3.05
C ILE A 97 -16.81 1.28 -2.81
N GLY A 98 -16.01 0.32 -3.29
CA GLY A 98 -16.26 -1.10 -3.10
C GLY A 98 -16.34 -1.49 -1.61
N LEU A 99 -15.42 -0.97 -0.80
CA LEU A 99 -15.41 -1.20 0.65
C LEU A 99 -16.63 -0.60 1.33
N HIS A 100 -17.04 0.62 0.98
CA HIS A 100 -18.28 1.23 1.49
C HIS A 100 -19.51 0.36 1.20
N LEU A 101 -19.63 -0.15 -0.04
CA LEU A 101 -20.74 -1.02 -0.42
C LEU A 101 -20.74 -2.35 0.35
N LEU A 102 -19.57 -2.94 0.58
CA LEU A 102 -19.45 -4.16 1.38
C LEU A 102 -19.88 -3.94 2.83
N VAL A 103 -19.48 -2.81 3.43
CA VAL A 103 -19.90 -2.44 4.79
C VAL A 103 -21.41 -2.21 4.85
N LEU A 104 -21.97 -1.47 3.89
CA LEU A 104 -23.41 -1.22 3.80
C LEU A 104 -24.19 -2.54 3.67
N LYS A 105 -23.78 -3.42 2.75
CA LYS A 105 -24.41 -4.73 2.54
C LYS A 105 -24.37 -5.58 3.81
N ARG A 106 -23.26 -5.57 4.56
CA ARG A 106 -23.15 -6.31 5.83
C ARG A 106 -24.12 -5.77 6.87
N LYS A 107 -24.24 -4.44 7.01
CA LYS A 107 -25.20 -3.80 7.93
C LYS A 107 -26.64 -4.18 7.58
N LEU A 108 -27.02 -4.13 6.30
CA LEU A 108 -28.38 -4.48 5.85
C LEU A 108 -28.76 -5.94 6.11
N ARG A 109 -27.80 -6.87 6.10
CA ARG A 109 -28.07 -8.29 6.39
C ARG A 109 -28.29 -8.58 7.88
N GLN A 110 -27.88 -7.66 8.75
CA GLN A 110 -27.97 -7.82 10.21
C GLN A 110 -29.24 -7.15 10.79
N THR A 111 -30.02 -6.48 9.95
CA THR A 111 -31.33 -5.89 10.27
C THR A 111 -32.43 -6.85 9.84
#